data_AF-A0A2E8RWT1-F1
#
_entry.id   AF-A0A2E8RWT1-F1
#
_cell.length_a   1.000
_cell.length_b   1.000
_cell.length_c   1.000
_cell.angle_alpha   90.00
_cell.angle_beta   90.00
_cell.angle_gamma   90.00
#
_symmetry.space_group_name_H-M   'P 1'
#
loop_
_entity.id
_entity.type
_entity.pdbx_description
1 polymer ?
#
loop_
_entity_poly.entity_id
_entity_poly.type
_entity_poly.pdbx_seq_one_letter_code
_entity_poly.pdbx_strand_id
1 'polypeptide(L)'
;MFSFSTTFRVVFAVLFLFGCVGTQKLEQGLAPCEVSADCPTPTEVCSFAFCVNGGCVYQILDELCDQDTNSVSIPDEGVAPGDEGQTLSDTSSPELCADVGCDTSTDDLCHYTTCDLATGTCVPVFQNDGLACDDGNPCTESECNAGSCLVVSDCDDADPCTDDICHEVLGCQHEPIDECP
;
A
#
# COMPACT_ATOMS: atom_id res chain seq x y z
N MET A 1 -0.21 10.42 -68.13
CA MET A 1 -0.81 11.60 -67.47
C MET A 1 -1.72 11.09 -66.36
N PHE A 2 -1.16 10.88 -65.16
CA PHE A 2 -1.87 10.84 -63.88
C PHE A 2 -0.88 11.34 -62.83
N SER A 3 -1.26 12.44 -62.20
CA SER A 3 -0.60 13.15 -61.11
C SER A 3 -1.27 12.72 -59.79
N PHE A 4 -0.51 12.61 -58.70
CA PHE A 4 -0.85 12.52 -57.25
C PHE A 4 0.22 11.61 -56.62
N SER A 5 0.87 11.86 -55.49
CA SER A 5 0.98 12.97 -54.54
C SER A 5 2.18 12.61 -53.67
N THR A 6 3.09 13.53 -53.43
CA THR A 6 4.21 13.38 -52.50
C THR A 6 3.63 13.19 -51.10
N THR A 7 3.77 12.01 -50.50
CA THR A 7 3.82 11.68 -49.05
C THR A 7 3.40 10.21 -48.90
N PHE A 8 4.33 9.26 -49.01
CA PHE A 8 4.16 7.95 -48.38
C PHE A 8 5.47 7.16 -48.38
N ARG A 9 5.87 6.77 -47.17
CA ARG A 9 6.55 5.49 -46.87
C ARG A 9 8.00 5.34 -47.34
N VAL A 10 8.91 5.91 -46.54
CA VAL A 10 10.21 5.27 -46.30
C VAL A 10 9.94 4.02 -45.44
N VAL A 11 9.63 2.91 -46.11
CA VAL A 11 9.63 1.57 -45.51
C VAL A 11 11.08 1.12 -45.51
N PHE A 12 11.80 1.39 -44.41
CA PHE A 12 13.04 0.68 -44.13
C PHE A 12 12.66 -0.69 -43.54
N ALA A 13 12.50 -1.65 -44.45
CA ALA A 13 12.41 -3.06 -44.12
C ALA A 13 13.79 -3.54 -43.64
N VAL A 14 13.97 -3.63 -42.32
CA VAL A 14 15.02 -4.49 -41.75
C VAL A 14 14.39 -5.86 -41.56
N LEU A 15 14.73 -6.78 -42.46
CA LEU A 15 14.43 -8.20 -42.32
C LEU A 15 15.12 -8.74 -41.05
N PHE A 16 14.38 -8.86 -39.96
CA PHE A 16 14.65 -9.87 -38.94
C PHE A 16 13.48 -10.85 -38.95
N LEU A 17 13.79 -12.08 -39.35
CA LEU A 17 12.91 -13.24 -39.33
C LEU A 17 12.54 -13.53 -37.86
N PHE A 18 11.33 -13.18 -37.44
CA PHE A 18 10.44 -13.89 -36.50
C PHE A 18 9.34 -12.94 -36.02
N GLY A 19 8.09 -13.23 -36.38
CA GLY A 19 6.89 -12.96 -35.57
C GLY A 19 6.41 -11.51 -35.38
N CYS A 20 5.21 -11.26 -35.92
CA CYS A 20 4.29 -10.14 -35.65
C CYS A 20 4.63 -8.71 -36.12
N VAL A 21 3.82 -8.28 -37.07
CA VAL A 21 3.59 -6.90 -37.50
C VAL A 21 2.76 -6.19 -36.43
N GLY A 22 3.41 -5.35 -35.64
CA GLY A 22 2.79 -4.25 -34.89
C GLY A 22 3.66 -3.02 -35.13
N THR A 23 3.06 -1.88 -35.50
CA THR A 23 3.79 -0.63 -35.74
C THR A 23 4.26 -0.06 -34.40
N GLN A 24 5.38 -0.53 -33.87
CA GLN A 24 5.99 -0.01 -32.65
C GLN A 24 6.57 1.37 -32.92
N LYS A 25 5.90 2.43 -32.45
CA LYS A 25 6.42 3.79 -32.43
C LYS A 25 7.30 3.94 -31.18
N LEU A 26 8.60 3.64 -31.30
CA LEU A 26 9.56 3.95 -30.22
C LEU A 26 9.76 5.47 -30.15
N GLU A 27 9.09 6.15 -29.24
CA GLU A 27 9.47 7.52 -28.83
C GLU A 27 10.47 7.39 -27.66
N GLN A 28 11.76 7.61 -27.95
CA GLN A 28 12.80 7.57 -26.93
C GLN A 28 12.63 8.78 -25.98
N GLY A 29 12.27 8.52 -24.73
CA GLY A 29 12.25 9.53 -23.69
C GLY A 29 13.67 9.88 -23.26
N LEU A 30 14.05 11.15 -23.39
CA LEU A 30 15.38 11.66 -23.01
C LEU A 30 15.69 11.66 -21.50
N ALA A 31 14.83 11.07 -20.66
CA ALA A 31 15.01 11.06 -19.21
C ALA A 31 16.04 9.99 -18.80
N PRO A 32 17.09 10.35 -18.04
CA PRO A 32 17.99 9.37 -17.44
C PRO A 32 17.25 8.60 -16.35
N CYS A 33 17.58 7.32 -16.20
CA CYS A 33 17.00 6.45 -15.19
C CYS A 33 18.03 5.42 -14.70
N GLU A 34 17.88 4.94 -13.47
CA GLU A 34 18.60 3.77 -12.94
C GLU A 34 17.64 2.58 -12.80
N VAL A 35 16.38 2.84 -12.43
CA VAL A 35 15.28 1.86 -12.35
C VAL A 35 14.02 2.36 -13.07
N SER A 36 13.10 1.46 -13.44
CA SER A 36 11.89 1.82 -14.19
C SER A 36 10.96 2.80 -13.45
N ALA A 37 11.06 2.89 -12.12
CA ALA A 37 10.30 3.84 -11.31
C ALA A 37 10.82 5.29 -11.46
N ASP A 38 12.06 5.50 -11.90
CA ASP A 38 12.62 6.84 -12.15
C ASP A 38 12.05 7.46 -13.43
N CYS A 39 11.43 6.66 -14.27
CA CYS A 39 10.84 7.14 -15.52
C CYS A 39 9.51 7.84 -15.27
N PRO A 40 9.27 8.99 -15.92
CA PRO A 40 8.01 9.70 -15.75
C PRO A 40 6.86 8.84 -16.28
N THR A 41 5.72 8.95 -15.61
CA THR A 41 4.49 8.27 -16.02
C THR A 41 4.11 8.72 -17.44
N PRO A 42 3.90 7.79 -18.38
CA PRO A 42 3.53 8.17 -19.74
C PRO A 42 2.16 8.87 -19.75
N THR A 43 2.01 9.84 -20.65
CA THR A 43 0.76 10.58 -20.84
C THR A 43 -0.27 9.80 -21.66
N GLU A 44 0.18 8.76 -22.37
CA GLU A 44 -0.70 7.83 -23.07
C GLU A 44 -1.08 6.68 -22.15
N VAL A 45 -2.38 6.41 -22.06
CA VAL A 45 -2.88 5.28 -21.26
C VAL A 45 -2.46 3.98 -21.95
N CYS A 46 -2.24 2.92 -21.17
CA CYS A 46 -1.66 1.65 -21.63
C CYS A 46 -0.20 1.71 -22.12
N SER A 47 0.50 2.81 -21.87
CA SER A 47 1.95 2.87 -22.02
C SER A 47 2.63 2.54 -20.71
N PHE A 48 3.73 1.81 -20.78
CA PHE A 48 4.60 1.51 -19.65
C PHE A 48 5.99 2.06 -19.92
N ALA A 49 6.60 2.61 -18.87
CA ALA A 49 7.97 3.11 -18.93
C ALA A 49 8.93 2.08 -18.35
N PHE A 50 9.98 1.76 -19.10
CA PHE A 50 11.05 0.85 -18.67
C PHE A 50 12.39 1.56 -18.76
N CYS A 51 13.26 1.32 -17.77
CA CYS A 51 14.62 1.80 -17.83
C CYS A 51 15.51 0.82 -18.60
N VAL A 52 16.12 1.27 -19.70
CA VAL A 52 17.00 0.45 -20.53
C VAL A 52 18.27 1.23 -20.86
N ASN A 53 19.44 0.70 -20.47
CA ASN A 53 20.75 1.32 -20.68
C ASN A 53 20.82 2.79 -20.20
N GLY A 54 20.21 3.09 -19.06
CA GLY A 54 20.22 4.42 -18.47
C GLY A 54 19.26 5.43 -19.10
N GLY A 55 18.35 4.98 -19.98
CA GLY A 55 17.33 5.82 -20.62
C GLY A 55 15.94 5.21 -20.53
N CYS A 56 14.94 6.08 -20.37
CA CYS A 56 13.54 5.68 -20.33
C CYS A 56 13.01 5.35 -21.74
N VAL A 57 12.50 4.13 -21.88
CA VAL A 57 11.82 3.66 -23.09
C VAL A 57 10.36 3.42 -22.75
N TYR A 58 9.46 3.94 -23.59
CA TYR A 58 8.03 3.69 -23.45
C TYR A 58 7.61 2.59 -24.42
N GLN A 59 6.84 1.63 -23.92
CA GLN A 59 6.27 0.57 -24.72
C GLN A 59 4.75 0.54 -24.53
N ILE A 60 4.03 0.44 -25.64
CA ILE A 60 2.58 0.30 -25.66
C ILE A 60 2.27 -1.19 -25.66
N LEU A 61 1.44 -1.64 -24.70
CA LEU A 61 0.96 -3.02 -24.63
C LEU A 61 -0.45 -3.10 -25.22
N ASP A 62 -0.54 -3.13 -26.54
CA ASP A 62 -1.80 -3.19 -27.28
C ASP A 62 -2.64 -4.45 -26.96
N GLU A 63 -1.99 -5.56 -26.58
CA GLU A 63 -2.65 -6.85 -26.34
C GLU A 63 -3.34 -6.94 -24.97
N LEU A 64 -2.99 -6.04 -24.05
CA LEU A 64 -3.57 -5.93 -22.70
C LEU A 64 -4.38 -4.63 -22.51
N CYS A 65 -4.49 -3.81 -23.56
CA CYS A 65 -5.22 -2.56 -23.52
C CYS A 65 -6.63 -2.76 -24.10
N ASP A 66 -7.65 -2.52 -23.27
CA ASP A 66 -9.02 -2.42 -23.74
C ASP A 66 -9.17 -1.13 -24.56
N GLN A 67 -9.39 -1.30 -25.86
CA GLN A 67 -9.49 -0.20 -26.82
C GLN A 67 -10.78 0.63 -26.67
N ASP A 68 -11.79 0.11 -25.98
CA ASP A 68 -13.07 0.79 -25.75
C ASP A 68 -13.04 1.65 -24.47
N THR A 69 -12.25 1.23 -23.47
CA THR A 69 -12.17 1.91 -22.17
C THR A 69 -10.83 2.61 -21.91
N ASN A 70 -9.84 2.41 -22.79
CA ASN A 70 -8.48 2.95 -22.64
C ASN A 70 -7.90 2.55 -21.27
N SER A 71 -8.01 1.27 -20.91
CA SER A 71 -7.60 0.72 -19.62
C SER A 71 -6.86 -0.62 -19.80
N VAL A 72 -5.96 -0.95 -18.87
CA VAL A 72 -5.20 -2.21 -18.93
C VAL A 72 -6.03 -3.32 -18.28
N SER A 73 -6.41 -4.32 -19.08
CA SER A 73 -7.02 -5.55 -18.60
C SER A 73 -5.94 -6.64 -18.53
N ILE A 74 -5.48 -6.95 -17.32
CA ILE A 74 -4.65 -8.14 -17.08
C ILE A 74 -5.59 -9.35 -17.18
N PRO A 75 -5.30 -10.37 -18.02
CA PRO A 75 -6.11 -11.59 -18.05
C PRO A 75 -5.98 -12.27 -16.70
N ASP A 76 -7.06 -12.20 -15.91
CA ASP A 76 -7.30 -13.10 -14.79
C ASP A 76 -7.29 -14.54 -15.35
N GLU A 77 -6.30 -15.34 -14.98
CA GLU A 77 -6.38 -16.79 -15.15
C GLU A 77 -7.49 -17.32 -14.22
N GLY A 78 -8.74 -17.21 -14.68
CA GLY A 78 -9.87 -18.03 -14.23
C GLY A 78 -10.53 -17.70 -12.89
N VAL A 79 -11.24 -16.56 -12.81
CA VAL A 79 -12.33 -16.39 -11.83
C VAL A 79 -13.65 -16.85 -12.45
N ALA A 80 -14.24 -17.90 -11.89
CA ALA A 80 -15.59 -18.34 -12.26
C ALA A 80 -16.63 -17.28 -11.86
N PRO A 81 -17.68 -17.00 -12.68
CA PRO A 81 -18.68 -16.01 -12.33
C PRO A 81 -19.61 -16.56 -11.25
N GLY A 82 -19.50 -16.04 -10.02
CA GLY A 82 -20.44 -16.42 -8.95
C GLY A 82 -20.16 -16.00 -7.52
N ASP A 83 -19.12 -15.22 -7.20
CA ASP A 83 -18.91 -14.78 -5.82
C ASP A 83 -18.86 -13.25 -5.71
N GLU A 84 -19.85 -12.68 -5.03
CA GLU A 84 -19.92 -11.26 -4.74
C GLU A 84 -19.16 -11.00 -3.45
N GLY A 85 -17.89 -10.62 -3.60
CA GLY A 85 -17.12 -9.95 -2.55
C GLY A 85 -16.06 -10.80 -1.89
N GLN A 86 -14.84 -10.76 -2.44
CA GLN A 86 -13.64 -10.87 -1.62
C GLN A 86 -12.66 -9.78 -2.04
N THR A 87 -12.38 -8.89 -1.10
CA THR A 87 -11.34 -7.88 -1.19
C THR A 87 -9.99 -8.57 -1.29
N LEU A 88 -9.24 -8.22 -2.33
CA LEU A 88 -7.86 -8.59 -2.57
C LEU A 88 -7.04 -8.52 -1.28
N SER A 89 -6.78 -9.70 -0.70
CA SER A 89 -5.84 -9.89 0.40
C SER A 89 -4.67 -10.69 -0.17
N ASP A 90 -3.70 -9.93 -0.68
CA ASP A 90 -2.27 -10.25 -0.69
C ASP A 90 -1.84 -11.65 -1.15
N THR A 91 -1.30 -11.73 -2.37
CA THR A 91 -0.61 -12.90 -2.96
C THR A 91 0.76 -13.16 -2.33
N SER A 92 0.83 -13.22 -1.00
CA SER A 92 2.02 -13.63 -0.25
C SER A 92 1.76 -14.58 0.92
N SER A 93 0.54 -15.11 1.07
CA SER A 93 0.22 -16.08 2.13
C SER A 93 0.27 -17.53 1.58
N PRO A 94 0.98 -18.48 2.24
CA PRO A 94 0.93 -19.89 1.85
C PRO A 94 -0.51 -20.42 1.98
N GLU A 95 -0.89 -21.32 1.09
CA GLU A 95 -2.27 -21.78 0.81
C GLU A 95 -3.13 -22.13 2.04
N LEU A 96 -2.53 -22.36 3.21
CA LEU A 96 -3.25 -22.64 4.46
C LEU A 96 -3.88 -21.42 5.14
N CYS A 97 -3.38 -20.20 4.91
CA CYS A 97 -3.86 -18.99 5.58
C CYS A 97 -4.69 -18.07 4.67
N ALA A 98 -4.90 -18.44 3.40
CA ALA A 98 -5.73 -17.69 2.46
C ALA A 98 -7.24 -17.88 2.73
N ASP A 99 -7.64 -19.07 3.19
CA ASP A 99 -9.04 -19.40 3.51
C ASP A 99 -9.35 -19.26 5.01
N VAL A 100 -8.33 -19.15 5.86
CA VAL A 100 -8.48 -19.03 7.31
C VAL A 100 -8.55 -17.55 7.68
N GLY A 101 -9.76 -17.01 7.64
CA GLY A 101 -10.04 -15.67 8.18
C GLY A 101 -9.94 -15.69 9.70
N CYS A 102 -8.80 -15.27 10.24
CA CYS A 102 -8.67 -15.06 11.68
C CYS A 102 -9.57 -13.91 12.12
N ASP A 103 -10.29 -14.10 13.22
CA ASP A 103 -11.10 -13.06 13.83
C ASP A 103 -10.16 -12.00 14.43
N THR A 104 -10.08 -10.85 13.77
CA THR A 104 -9.30 -9.69 14.22
C THR A 104 -10.15 -8.66 14.96
N SER A 105 -11.42 -8.99 15.26
CA SER A 105 -12.31 -8.05 15.97
C SER A 105 -11.87 -7.74 17.40
N THR A 106 -10.98 -8.57 17.96
CA THR A 106 -10.38 -8.40 19.28
C THR A 106 -8.91 -7.95 19.22
N ASP A 107 -8.40 -7.60 18.04
CA ASP A 107 -7.03 -7.12 17.91
C ASP A 107 -6.93 -5.68 18.44
N ASP A 108 -5.89 -5.44 19.20
CA ASP A 108 -5.52 -4.16 19.79
C ASP A 108 -4.00 -3.95 19.73
N LEU A 109 -3.50 -2.88 20.36
CA LEU A 109 -2.08 -2.53 20.33
C LEU A 109 -1.20 -3.50 21.14
N CYS A 110 -1.77 -4.26 22.08
CA CYS A 110 -1.09 -5.18 22.98
C CYS A 110 -1.28 -6.65 22.61
N HIS A 111 -2.31 -6.96 21.83
CA HIS A 111 -2.69 -8.30 21.41
C HIS A 111 -3.23 -8.27 19.99
N TYR A 112 -2.71 -9.11 19.11
CA TYR A 112 -3.27 -9.29 17.78
C TYR A 112 -3.22 -10.75 17.34
N THR A 113 -4.07 -11.12 16.39
CA THR A 113 -4.21 -12.50 15.95
C THR A 113 -3.47 -12.71 14.63
N THR A 114 -2.68 -13.77 14.53
CA THR A 114 -1.97 -14.12 13.30
C THR A 114 -2.21 -15.58 12.91
N CYS A 115 -2.09 -15.90 11.63
CA CYS A 115 -2.20 -17.27 11.15
C CYS A 115 -0.82 -17.95 11.14
N ASP A 116 -0.69 -19.06 11.86
CA ASP A 116 0.47 -19.95 11.77
C ASP A 116 0.48 -20.62 10.39
N LEU A 117 1.51 -20.31 9.60
CA LEU A 117 1.65 -20.78 8.22
C LEU A 117 1.88 -22.28 8.08
N ALA A 118 2.35 -22.96 9.13
CA ALA A 118 2.60 -24.40 9.12
C ALA A 118 1.33 -25.19 9.46
N THR A 119 0.44 -24.63 10.28
CA THR A 119 -0.77 -25.34 10.74
C THR A 119 -2.07 -24.76 10.20
N GLY A 120 -2.05 -23.57 9.58
CA GLY A 120 -3.25 -22.84 9.19
C GLY A 120 -4.13 -22.47 10.38
N THR A 121 -3.54 -22.29 11.57
CA THR A 121 -4.28 -22.02 12.81
C THR A 121 -4.07 -20.58 13.25
N CYS A 122 -5.15 -19.91 13.65
CA CYS A 122 -5.06 -18.59 14.26
C CYS A 122 -4.47 -18.70 15.67
N VAL A 123 -3.40 -17.96 15.91
CA VAL A 123 -2.71 -17.90 17.19
C VAL A 123 -2.65 -16.44 17.68
N PRO A 124 -2.91 -16.20 18.96
CA PRO A 124 -2.74 -14.87 19.54
C PRO A 124 -1.26 -14.54 19.67
N VAL A 125 -0.90 -13.30 19.38
CA VAL A 125 0.41 -12.71 19.64
C VAL A 125 0.24 -11.61 20.66
N PHE A 126 1.06 -11.66 21.71
CA PHE A 126 1.07 -10.65 22.77
C PHE A 126 2.34 -9.80 22.64
N GLN A 127 2.18 -8.49 22.75
CA GLN A 127 3.30 -7.57 22.84
C GLN A 127 3.98 -7.66 24.21
N ASN A 128 5.20 -7.12 24.29
CA ASN A 128 5.92 -7.05 25.56
C ASN A 128 5.24 -6.08 26.54
N ASP A 129 5.41 -6.37 27.83
CA ASP A 129 5.01 -5.45 28.89
C ASP A 129 5.75 -4.10 28.75
N GLY A 130 5.09 -3.01 29.11
CA GLY A 130 5.62 -1.64 29.06
C GLY A 130 5.66 -1.01 27.66
N LEU A 131 5.12 -1.67 26.63
CA LEU A 131 4.97 -1.06 25.30
C LEU A 131 3.81 -0.07 25.34
N ALA A 132 3.97 1.12 24.76
CA ALA A 132 2.92 2.12 24.76
C ALA A 132 1.69 1.62 23.97
N CYS A 133 0.51 1.73 24.60
CA CYS A 133 -0.77 1.41 24.00
C CYS A 133 -1.70 2.61 24.16
N ASP A 134 -1.46 3.66 23.38
CA ASP A 134 -2.23 4.90 23.50
C ASP A 134 -3.74 4.65 23.32
N ASP A 135 -4.53 4.95 24.36
CA ASP A 135 -5.99 4.85 24.36
C ASP A 135 -6.65 6.11 23.77
N GLY A 136 -5.84 7.04 23.27
CA GLY A 136 -6.26 8.30 22.66
C GLY A 136 -6.66 9.35 23.68
N ASN A 137 -6.47 9.08 24.97
CA ASN A 137 -6.71 10.04 26.04
C ASN A 137 -5.38 10.70 26.44
N PRO A 138 -5.22 12.02 26.27
CA PRO A 138 -3.96 12.71 26.54
C PRO A 138 -3.61 12.83 28.03
N CYS A 139 -4.50 12.37 28.92
CA CYS A 139 -4.33 12.42 30.37
C CYS A 139 -3.90 11.08 30.99
N THR A 140 -3.88 10.03 30.19
CA THR A 140 -3.56 8.68 30.63
C THR A 140 -2.24 8.23 30.03
N GLU A 141 -1.42 7.58 30.86
CA GLU A 141 -0.29 6.80 30.36
C GLU A 141 -0.76 5.35 30.23
N SER A 142 -0.77 4.86 29.00
CA SER A 142 -1.32 3.54 28.71
C SER A 142 -0.20 2.63 28.22
N GLU A 143 0.02 1.51 28.92
CA GLU A 143 1.06 0.53 28.59
C GLU A 143 0.52 -0.90 28.55
N CYS A 144 1.12 -1.73 27.69
CA CYS A 144 0.78 -3.13 27.63
C CYS A 144 1.19 -3.83 28.92
N ASN A 145 0.26 -4.59 29.49
CA ASN A 145 0.50 -5.47 30.61
C ASN A 145 -0.23 -6.79 30.38
N ALA A 146 0.51 -7.89 30.31
CA ALA A 146 -0.03 -9.23 30.11
C ALA A 146 -0.98 -9.34 28.89
N GLY A 147 -0.66 -8.63 27.80
CA GLY A 147 -1.46 -8.64 26.57
C GLY A 147 -2.72 -7.79 26.60
N SER A 148 -2.92 -6.98 27.64
CA SER A 148 -4.00 -6.00 27.71
C SER A 148 -3.42 -4.60 27.84
N CYS A 149 -4.08 -3.62 27.22
CA CYS A 149 -3.71 -2.23 27.44
C CYS A 149 -4.14 -1.79 28.84
N LEU A 150 -3.17 -1.56 29.72
CA LEU A 150 -3.37 -1.06 31.05
C LEU A 150 -3.27 0.46 31.03
N VAL A 151 -4.38 1.10 31.35
CA VAL A 151 -4.45 2.55 31.53
C VAL A 151 -3.97 2.89 32.94
N VAL A 152 -2.86 3.61 33.03
CA VAL A 152 -2.32 4.16 34.28
C VAL A 152 -2.80 5.61 34.40
N SER A 153 -3.32 5.91 35.58
CA SER A 153 -4.01 7.15 35.98
C SER A 153 -3.07 8.36 36.06
N ASP A 154 -3.52 9.61 36.11
CA ASP A 154 -4.59 10.40 35.45
C ASP A 154 -4.32 11.85 35.89
N CYS A 155 -3.16 12.39 35.46
CA CYS A 155 -2.59 13.69 35.78
C CYS A 155 -2.08 14.00 37.21
N ASP A 156 -2.15 13.08 38.18
CA ASP A 156 -1.60 13.33 39.52
C ASP A 156 -0.06 13.37 39.51
N ASP A 157 0.54 14.53 39.79
CA ASP A 157 2.00 14.70 39.86
C ASP A 157 2.59 14.45 41.26
N ALA A 158 1.74 14.02 42.20
CA ALA A 158 2.01 13.78 43.61
C ALA A 158 2.45 15.03 44.40
N ASP A 159 2.26 16.24 43.87
CA ASP A 159 2.43 17.48 44.61
C ASP A 159 1.11 17.88 45.28
N PRO A 160 1.02 17.91 46.64
CA PRO A 160 -0.20 18.35 47.32
C PRO A 160 -0.47 19.86 47.14
N CYS A 161 0.45 20.62 46.55
CA CYS A 161 0.33 22.04 46.28
C CYS A 161 -0.21 22.37 44.88
N THR A 162 -0.63 21.38 44.10
CA THR A 162 -1.21 21.57 42.76
C THR A 162 -2.64 21.07 42.69
N ASP A 163 -3.43 21.68 41.81
CA ASP A 163 -4.70 21.15 41.32
C ASP A 163 -4.46 20.52 39.96
N ASP A 164 -4.65 19.21 39.88
CA ASP A 164 -4.35 18.41 38.70
C ASP A 164 -5.58 18.29 37.81
N ILE A 165 -5.51 18.90 36.62
CA ILE A 165 -6.62 19.03 35.69
C ILE A 165 -6.27 18.31 34.39
N CYS A 166 -7.07 17.30 34.06
CA CYS A 166 -7.06 16.70 32.73
C CYS A 166 -7.81 17.59 31.73
N HIS A 167 -7.11 18.10 30.72
CA HIS A 167 -7.72 18.83 29.62
C HIS A 167 -7.68 18.01 28.32
N GLU A 168 -8.85 17.77 27.72
CA GLU A 168 -9.05 16.90 26.54
C GLU A 168 -8.15 17.21 25.32
N VAL A 169 -7.62 18.44 25.22
CA VAL A 169 -6.75 18.87 24.11
C VAL A 169 -5.31 19.17 24.56
N LEU A 170 -5.13 19.54 25.83
CA LEU A 170 -3.84 20.05 26.31
C LEU A 170 -3.10 19.00 27.15
N GLY A 171 -3.75 17.89 27.47
CA GLY A 171 -3.25 16.87 28.38
C GLY A 171 -3.30 17.34 29.83
N CYS A 172 -2.46 16.73 30.66
CA CYS A 172 -2.35 17.05 32.08
C CYS A 172 -1.82 18.46 32.32
N GLN A 173 -2.53 19.20 33.17
CA GLN A 173 -2.11 20.49 33.70
C GLN A 173 -2.11 20.42 35.22
N HIS A 174 -1.07 20.99 35.83
CA HIS A 174 -0.93 21.08 37.29
C HIS A 174 -0.87 22.56 37.67
N GLU A 175 -1.96 23.09 38.23
CA GLU A 175 -2.06 24.50 38.60
C GLU A 175 -1.70 24.70 40.08
N PRO A 176 -0.74 25.57 40.44
CA PRO A 176 -0.41 25.81 41.84
C PRO A 176 -1.60 26.38 42.63
N ILE A 177 -1.87 25.83 43.82
CA ILE A 177 -2.89 26.35 44.74
C ILE A 177 -2.29 27.41 45.68
N ASP A 178 -3.11 28.41 46.04
CA ASP A 178 -2.67 29.56 46.85
C ASP A 178 -2.28 29.19 48.30
N GLU A 179 -2.89 28.14 48.86
CA GLU A 179 -2.63 27.66 50.22
C GLU A 179 -2.29 26.17 50.20
N CYS A 180 -0.99 25.87 50.13
CA CYS A 180 -0.51 24.49 50.24
C CYS A 180 -0.47 24.02 51.72
N PRO A 181 -1.08 22.87 52.05
CA PRO A 181 -1.22 22.37 53.42
C PRO A 181 0.07 21.89 54.12
#